data_AF-A0A4Q5RWX2-F1
#
_entry.id   AF-A0A4Q5RWX2-F1
#
_cell.length_a   1.000
_cell.length_b   1.000
_cell.length_c   1.000
_cell.angle_alpha   90.00
_cell.angle_beta   90.00
_cell.angle_gamma   90.00
#
_symmetry.space_group_name_H-M   'P 1'
#
loop_
_entity.id
_entity.type
_entity.pdbx_description
1 polymer ?
#
loop_
_entity_poly.entity_id
_entity_poly.type
_entity_poly.pdbx_seq_one_letter_code
_entity_poly.pdbx_strand_id
1 'polypeptide(L)'
;MTLIGGSGTSWWPCQQAEVRVSRERLYDLAWSAPMRQLAGELGLSDSGLAKALRLHGIPLPQPGYWNKLQAGKPVRRTPLPARKPGQDTLLLVHGALADRFRADPGAAENPEGPFASEAVPEDLDQLRRNVLKQIGKISVSRKLERPHRALQALLRRDERRREKIASSNYPRWELAPVFDQPDQERKLRIVNALMHALAPMGYSCALWGEHEPSFRARVGDHDVQVQIQYPSEPMPTHRRHGDALPSPKAPLRIGLFPALPEGFPRMWEDGEVKLEALVAEIAAAVVAAGEARHRLSIAERIEHEARMNAWREERRQEVLTKRNKERLEALHRSAEMLRQAEDLRALIASVSVAIEKGHRSLDPVAFAEWTQWATAEADRLDPVLSGQVDEHLFAGAHATPVDGKAEIGAADS
;
A
#
# COMPACT_ATOMS: atom_id res chain seq x y z
N MET A 1 0.85 -2.72 -6.94
CA MET A 1 0.82 -4.15 -7.34
C MET A 1 2.27 -4.62 -7.37
N THR A 2 2.61 -5.62 -6.55
CA THR A 2 3.98 -5.90 -6.06
C THR A 2 4.78 -6.80 -7.01
N LEU A 3 6.06 -6.47 -7.23
CA LEU A 3 7.02 -7.39 -7.86
C LEU A 3 7.73 -8.22 -6.78
N ILE A 4 7.59 -9.54 -6.88
CA ILE A 4 7.85 -10.54 -5.84
C ILE A 4 9.36 -10.73 -5.58
N GLY A 5 9.75 -10.67 -4.31
CA GLY A 5 11.07 -11.06 -3.79
C GLY A 5 11.17 -12.56 -3.47
N GLY A 6 12.35 -13.13 -3.71
CA GLY A 6 12.63 -14.57 -3.63
C GLY A 6 12.64 -15.16 -2.22
N SER A 7 12.48 -16.49 -2.20
CA SER A 7 12.49 -17.37 -1.02
C SER A 7 13.86 -17.40 -0.32
N GLY A 8 13.88 -17.02 0.96
CA GLY A 8 15.02 -17.20 1.86
C GLY A 8 14.66 -16.74 3.27
N THR A 9 14.66 -17.69 4.21
CA THR A 9 14.37 -17.50 5.63
C THR A 9 15.36 -16.57 6.32
N SER A 10 14.92 -15.37 6.70
CA SER A 10 15.47 -14.62 7.84
C SER A 10 14.39 -13.71 8.42
N TRP A 11 13.99 -13.97 9.67
CA TRP A 11 13.08 -13.12 10.45
C TRP A 11 13.83 -11.88 10.96
N TRP A 12 14.11 -10.94 10.07
CA TRP A 12 14.41 -9.55 10.39
C TRP A 12 13.65 -8.68 9.38
N PRO A 13 12.99 -7.58 9.79
CA PRO A 13 12.41 -6.64 8.85
C PRO A 13 13.55 -5.86 8.21
N CYS A 14 14.24 -6.48 7.25
CA CYS A 14 15.02 -5.74 6.27
C CYS A 14 14.01 -4.84 5.56
N GLN A 15 14.01 -3.55 5.89
CA GLN A 15 13.26 -2.53 5.16
C GLN A 15 13.74 -2.62 3.72
N GLN A 16 13.06 -3.43 2.91
CA GLN A 16 13.34 -3.50 1.49
C GLN A 16 13.11 -2.10 0.97
N ALA A 17 14.14 -1.51 0.38
CA ALA A 17 14.03 -0.22 -0.26
C ALA A 17 12.87 -0.28 -1.27
N GLU A 18 11.94 0.65 -1.15
CA GLU A 18 10.84 0.79 -2.11
C GLU A 18 11.10 2.06 -2.90
N VAL A 19 11.13 1.95 -4.23
CA VAL A 19 11.28 3.08 -5.13
C VAL A 19 10.23 2.96 -6.22
N ARG A 20 9.67 4.08 -6.66
CA ARG A 20 8.77 4.13 -7.80
C ARG A 20 9.59 4.49 -9.02
N VAL A 21 9.43 3.77 -10.13
CA VAL A 21 10.27 3.93 -11.31
C VAL A 21 9.40 4.01 -12.55
N SER A 22 9.72 4.93 -13.46
CA SER A 22 8.94 5.08 -14.68
C SER A 22 9.06 3.88 -15.61
N ARG A 23 8.02 3.66 -16.40
CA ARG A 23 7.98 2.57 -17.38
C ARG A 23 9.06 2.71 -18.45
N GLU A 24 9.39 3.94 -18.84
CA GLU A 24 10.48 4.27 -19.77
C GLU A 24 11.82 3.84 -19.21
N ARG A 25 12.05 4.09 -17.93
CA ARG A 25 13.31 3.74 -17.27
C ARG A 25 13.49 2.23 -17.13
N LEU A 26 12.42 1.51 -16.80
CA LEU A 26 12.42 0.05 -16.78
C LEU A 26 12.58 -0.55 -18.19
N TYR A 27 12.06 0.13 -19.21
CA TYR A 27 12.30 -0.23 -20.61
C TYR A 27 13.76 -0.02 -21.01
N ASP A 28 14.38 1.10 -20.64
CA ASP A 28 15.81 1.31 -20.91
C ASP A 28 16.69 0.29 -20.19
N LEU A 29 16.36 -0.06 -18.94
CA LEU A 29 17.00 -1.15 -18.22
C LEU A 29 16.88 -2.47 -19.01
N ALA A 30 15.68 -2.84 -19.43
CA ALA A 30 15.41 -4.08 -20.17
C ALA A 30 16.17 -4.20 -21.50
N TRP A 31 16.55 -3.07 -22.10
CA TRP A 31 17.28 -3.00 -23.37
C TRP A 31 18.76 -2.62 -23.21
N SER A 32 19.27 -2.48 -21.98
CA SER A 32 20.66 -2.13 -21.69
C SER A 32 21.62 -3.33 -21.73
N ALA A 33 21.17 -4.52 -21.33
CA ALA A 33 21.99 -5.73 -21.26
C ALA A 33 21.12 -7.01 -21.38
N PRO A 34 21.74 -8.20 -21.61
CA PRO A 34 21.02 -9.47 -21.59
C PRO A 34 20.28 -9.71 -20.28
N MET A 35 19.05 -10.24 -20.36
CA MET A 35 18.18 -10.44 -19.18
C MET A 35 18.83 -11.30 -18.09
N ARG A 36 19.65 -12.29 -18.48
CA ARG A 36 20.41 -13.13 -17.55
C ARG A 36 21.43 -12.33 -16.73
N GLN A 37 22.08 -11.35 -17.36
CA GLN A 37 23.02 -10.46 -16.69
C GLN A 37 22.28 -9.52 -15.74
N LEU A 38 21.23 -8.84 -16.23
CA LEU A 38 20.41 -7.94 -15.41
C LEU A 38 19.82 -8.65 -14.20
N ALA A 39 19.28 -9.85 -14.38
CA ALA A 39 18.74 -10.64 -13.28
C ALA A 39 19.81 -11.05 -12.27
N GLY A 40 21.02 -11.42 -12.73
CA GLY A 40 22.16 -11.73 -11.88
C GLY A 40 22.62 -10.53 -11.03
N GLU A 41 22.71 -9.34 -11.63
CA GLU A 41 23.04 -8.09 -10.93
C GLU A 41 21.98 -7.73 -9.86
N LEU A 42 20.73 -8.12 -10.09
CA LEU A 42 19.59 -7.81 -9.23
C LEU A 42 19.27 -8.93 -8.22
N GLY A 43 20.01 -10.05 -8.22
CA GLY A 43 19.69 -11.20 -7.38
C GLY A 43 18.33 -11.85 -7.68
N LEU A 44 17.83 -11.71 -8.92
CA LEU A 44 16.55 -12.24 -9.38
C LEU A 44 16.74 -13.40 -10.35
N SER A 45 15.68 -14.18 -10.57
CA SER A 45 15.62 -15.10 -11.71
C SER A 45 15.35 -14.34 -13.01
N ASP A 46 15.97 -14.79 -14.10
CA ASP A 46 15.81 -14.24 -15.45
C ASP A 46 14.35 -14.26 -15.93
N SER A 47 13.67 -15.39 -15.69
CA SER A 47 12.26 -15.59 -15.97
C SER A 47 11.36 -14.77 -15.05
N GLY A 48 11.75 -14.57 -13.79
CA GLY A 48 11.05 -13.71 -12.83
C GLY A 48 11.07 -12.25 -13.27
N LEU A 49 12.24 -11.71 -13.60
CA LEU A 49 12.40 -10.34 -14.11
C LEU A 49 11.68 -10.16 -15.45
N ALA A 50 11.80 -11.11 -16.38
CA ALA A 50 11.10 -11.06 -17.65
C ALA A 50 9.57 -11.08 -17.49
N LYS A 51 9.05 -11.90 -16.56
CA LYS A 51 7.61 -11.97 -16.25
C LYS A 51 7.12 -10.66 -15.64
N ALA A 52 7.89 -10.08 -14.73
CA ALA A 52 7.62 -8.79 -14.10
C ALA A 52 7.49 -7.67 -15.16
N LEU A 53 8.50 -7.51 -16.02
CA LEU A 53 8.50 -6.48 -17.07
C LEU A 53 7.35 -6.66 -18.07
N ARG A 54 7.06 -7.91 -18.49
CA ARG A 54 5.93 -8.19 -19.39
C ARG A 54 4.58 -7.90 -18.76
N LEU A 55 4.41 -8.16 -17.46
CA LEU A 55 3.18 -7.87 -16.74
C LEU A 55 2.82 -6.38 -16.83
N HIS A 56 3.82 -5.51 -16.82
CA HIS A 56 3.66 -4.06 -16.96
C HIS A 56 3.72 -3.55 -18.41
N GLY A 57 3.58 -4.44 -19.39
CA GLY A 57 3.53 -4.06 -20.81
C GLY A 57 4.85 -3.48 -21.34
N ILE A 58 5.99 -3.85 -20.75
CA ILE A 58 7.32 -3.45 -21.23
C ILE A 58 7.80 -4.50 -22.25
N PRO A 59 8.03 -4.12 -23.52
CA PRO A 59 8.52 -5.05 -24.53
C PRO A 59 9.97 -5.42 -24.25
N LEU A 60 10.28 -6.71 -24.39
CA LEU A 60 11.62 -7.25 -24.15
C LEU A 60 12.36 -7.51 -25.47
N PRO A 61 13.71 -7.50 -25.47
CA PRO A 61 14.49 -7.97 -26.60
C PRO A 61 14.09 -9.39 -27.01
N GLN A 62 13.92 -9.62 -28.31
CA GLN A 62 13.59 -10.95 -28.84
C GLN A 62 14.75 -11.95 -28.59
N PRO A 63 14.46 -13.27 -28.49
CA PRO A 63 15.52 -14.27 -28.41
C PRO A 63 16.54 -14.11 -29.55
N GLY A 64 17.82 -14.09 -29.20
CA GLY A 64 18.93 -13.89 -30.15
C GLY A 64 19.17 -12.43 -30.58
N TYR A 65 18.43 -11.44 -30.05
CA TYR A 65 18.71 -10.01 -30.28
C TYR A 65 20.16 -9.66 -29.97
N TRP A 66 20.64 -10.04 -28.77
CA TRP A 66 21.99 -9.75 -28.31
C TRP A 66 23.07 -10.45 -29.14
N ASN A 67 22.82 -11.70 -29.58
CA ASN A 67 23.74 -12.42 -30.46
C ASN A 67 23.85 -11.76 -31.84
N LYS A 68 22.73 -11.28 -32.39
CA LYS A 68 22.70 -10.54 -33.67
C LYS A 68 23.45 -9.20 -33.55
N LEU A 69 23.25 -8.49 -32.43
CA LEU A 69 23.93 -7.24 -32.14
C LEU A 69 25.46 -7.45 -32.04
N GLN A 70 25.92 -8.47 -31.32
CA GLN A 70 27.34 -8.82 -31.23
C GLN A 70 27.94 -9.24 -32.57
N ALA A 71 27.14 -9.92 -33.41
CA ALA A 71 27.55 -10.33 -34.75
C ALA A 71 27.46 -9.21 -35.81
N GLY A 72 27.22 -7.95 -35.41
CA GLY A 72 27.13 -6.80 -36.31
C GLY A 72 25.93 -6.84 -37.27
N LYS A 73 24.92 -7.68 -37.01
CA LYS A 73 23.72 -7.79 -37.85
C LYS A 73 22.72 -6.68 -37.52
N PRO A 74 21.90 -6.23 -38.50
CA PRO A 74 20.86 -5.25 -38.24
C PRO A 74 19.84 -5.82 -37.23
N VAL A 75 19.59 -5.06 -36.17
CA VAL A 75 18.60 -5.38 -35.14
C VAL A 75 17.57 -4.26 -35.02
N ARG A 76 16.33 -4.61 -34.70
CA ARG A 76 15.23 -3.66 -34.49
C ARG A 76 14.83 -3.67 -33.02
N ARG A 77 14.84 -2.50 -32.38
CA ARG A 77 14.30 -2.27 -31.04
C ARG A 77 12.79 -2.05 -31.13
N THR A 78 12.01 -2.82 -30.37
CA THR A 78 10.54 -2.68 -30.33
C THR A 78 10.19 -1.47 -29.47
N PRO A 79 9.52 -0.42 -30.00
CA PRO A 79 9.22 0.78 -29.24
C PRO A 79 8.29 0.46 -28.06
N LEU A 80 8.43 1.24 -26.98
CA LEU A 80 7.56 1.16 -25.82
C LEU A 80 6.13 1.60 -26.22
N PRO A 81 5.10 0.74 -26.09
CA PRO A 81 3.74 1.15 -26.48
C PRO A 81 3.22 2.23 -25.55
N ALA A 82 2.37 3.12 -26.07
CA ALA A 82 1.74 4.18 -25.27
C ALA A 82 0.98 3.61 -24.05
N ARG A 83 0.92 4.42 -22.98
CA ARG A 83 0.17 4.10 -21.75
C ARG A 83 -1.31 3.91 -22.08
N LYS A 84 -1.89 2.81 -21.62
CA LYS A 84 -3.32 2.51 -21.76
C LYS A 84 -4.16 3.20 -20.67
N PRO A 85 -5.48 3.36 -20.85
CA PRO A 85 -6.36 3.86 -19.81
C PRO A 85 -6.19 3.10 -18.49
N GLY A 86 -6.05 3.82 -17.39
CA GLY A 86 -5.91 3.25 -16.06
C GLY A 86 -4.58 2.52 -15.82
N GLN A 87 -3.58 2.64 -16.69
CA GLN A 87 -2.25 2.07 -16.45
C GLN A 87 -1.39 3.05 -15.64
N ASP A 88 -0.66 2.55 -14.64
CA ASP A 88 0.25 3.35 -13.82
C ASP A 88 1.51 3.75 -14.60
N THR A 89 1.91 5.02 -14.45
CA THR A 89 3.11 5.58 -15.10
C THR A 89 4.38 5.21 -14.33
N LEU A 90 4.29 5.17 -13.00
CA LEU A 90 5.36 4.71 -12.13
C LEU A 90 5.02 3.36 -11.51
N LEU A 91 6.01 2.47 -11.52
CA LEU A 91 5.89 1.12 -10.99
C LEU A 91 6.68 1.00 -9.70
N LEU A 92 6.07 0.41 -8.67
CA LEU A 92 6.73 0.14 -7.40
C LEU A 92 7.71 -1.03 -7.57
N VAL A 93 8.99 -0.76 -7.33
CA VAL A 93 10.05 -1.77 -7.30
C VAL A 93 10.61 -1.89 -5.89
N HIS A 94 11.08 -3.10 -5.55
CA HIS A 94 11.60 -3.43 -4.23
C HIS A 94 13.03 -4.00 -4.31
N GLY A 95 13.74 -4.00 -3.18
CA GLY A 95 15.02 -4.71 -3.01
C GLY A 95 16.13 -4.18 -3.92
N ALA A 96 16.94 -5.08 -4.48
CA ALA A 96 18.10 -4.73 -5.30
C ALA A 96 17.73 -3.89 -6.55
N LEU A 97 16.52 -4.07 -7.09
CA LEU A 97 16.04 -3.24 -8.21
C LEU A 97 15.75 -1.81 -7.75
N ALA A 98 15.21 -1.64 -6.54
CA ALA A 98 14.98 -0.32 -5.97
C ALA A 98 16.30 0.39 -5.64
N ASP A 99 17.31 -0.34 -5.15
CA ASP A 99 18.64 0.23 -4.89
C ASP A 99 19.27 0.85 -6.15
N ARG A 100 19.09 0.21 -7.31
CA ARG A 100 19.58 0.70 -8.61
C ARG A 100 18.94 2.03 -9.03
N PHE A 101 17.73 2.31 -8.58
CA PHE A 101 16.99 3.53 -8.92
C PHE A 101 16.91 4.53 -7.75
N ARG A 102 17.56 4.24 -6.61
CA ARG A 102 17.48 5.11 -5.43
C ARG A 102 18.09 6.50 -5.66
N ALA A 103 19.14 6.59 -6.45
CA ALA A 103 19.83 7.86 -6.73
C ALA A 103 19.08 8.76 -7.72
N ASP A 104 18.16 8.18 -8.49
CA ASP A 104 17.35 8.87 -9.50
C ASP A 104 15.97 8.18 -9.55
N PRO A 105 15.07 8.51 -8.61
CA PRO A 105 13.77 7.86 -8.47
C PRO A 105 12.80 8.16 -9.63
N GLY A 106 13.27 8.77 -10.72
CA GLY A 106 12.44 9.13 -11.87
C GLY A 106 11.58 10.37 -11.60
N ALA A 107 10.77 10.72 -12.60
CA ALA A 107 9.95 11.93 -12.59
C ALA A 107 8.96 11.94 -11.42
N ALA A 108 8.91 13.04 -10.68
CA ALA A 108 7.89 13.28 -9.67
C ALA A 108 6.50 13.21 -10.31
N GLU A 109 5.57 12.52 -9.67
CA GLU A 109 4.20 12.48 -10.16
C GLU A 109 3.52 13.83 -9.93
N ASN A 110 2.76 14.27 -10.92
CA ASN A 110 1.92 15.45 -10.80
C ASN A 110 0.45 15.01 -10.74
N PRO A 111 -0.28 15.31 -9.65
CA PRO A 111 -1.70 14.99 -9.54
C PRO A 111 -2.58 15.81 -10.49
N GLU A 112 -2.05 16.89 -11.08
CA GLU A 112 -2.74 17.73 -12.06
C GLU A 112 -2.42 17.36 -13.51
N GLY A 113 -1.55 16.36 -13.74
CA GLY A 113 -1.17 15.90 -15.07
C GLY A 113 0.09 16.60 -15.65
N PRO A 114 0.31 16.54 -16.96
CA PRO A 114 -0.58 15.96 -17.97
C PRO A 114 -0.68 14.43 -17.86
N PHE A 115 -1.88 13.89 -18.07
CA PHE A 115 -2.14 12.45 -18.16
C PHE A 115 -2.17 11.92 -19.58
N ALA A 116 -2.16 12.84 -20.56
CA ALA A 116 -2.27 12.55 -21.96
C ALA A 116 -1.17 11.60 -22.48
N SER A 117 -1.60 10.66 -23.31
CA SER A 117 -0.77 9.76 -24.12
C SER A 117 -1.41 9.61 -25.50
N GLU A 118 -0.71 8.94 -26.43
CA GLU A 118 -1.28 8.61 -27.75
C GLU A 118 -2.62 7.85 -27.65
N ALA A 119 -2.79 7.02 -26.62
CA ALA A 119 -3.99 6.21 -26.41
C ALA A 119 -4.99 6.84 -25.42
N VAL A 120 -4.57 7.84 -24.63
CA VAL A 120 -5.37 8.41 -23.54
C VAL A 120 -5.39 9.94 -23.68
N PRO A 121 -6.52 10.57 -24.03
CA PRO A 121 -6.62 12.03 -24.04
C PRO A 121 -6.65 12.61 -22.62
N GLU A 122 -6.38 13.90 -22.50
CA GLU A 122 -6.45 14.62 -21.23
C GLU A 122 -7.89 14.68 -20.70
N ASP A 123 -8.87 14.96 -21.56
CA ASP A 123 -10.29 14.95 -21.20
C ASP A 123 -10.87 13.52 -21.09
N LEU A 124 -11.44 13.19 -19.92
CA LEU A 124 -12.07 11.89 -19.66
C LEU A 124 -13.31 11.65 -20.52
N ASP A 125 -14.06 12.69 -20.88
CA ASP A 125 -15.21 12.54 -21.78
C ASP A 125 -14.77 12.27 -23.21
N GLN A 126 -13.66 12.88 -23.64
CA GLN A 126 -13.04 12.53 -24.92
C GLN A 126 -12.56 11.07 -24.93
N LEU A 127 -11.96 10.59 -23.84
CA LEU A 127 -11.59 9.18 -23.69
C LEU A 127 -12.82 8.28 -23.82
N ARG A 128 -13.91 8.59 -23.11
CA ARG A 128 -15.17 7.84 -23.16
C ARG A 128 -15.73 7.81 -24.58
N ARG A 129 -15.74 8.93 -25.31
CA ARG A 129 -16.18 8.98 -26.72
C ARG A 129 -15.29 8.13 -27.64
N ASN A 130 -13.98 8.16 -27.45
CA ASN A 130 -13.04 7.34 -28.24
C ASN A 130 -13.28 5.85 -28.00
N VAL A 131 -13.44 5.44 -26.74
CA VAL A 131 -13.74 4.06 -26.37
C VAL A 131 -15.09 3.62 -26.90
N LEU A 132 -16.13 4.47 -26.82
CA LEU A 132 -17.45 4.16 -27.36
C LEU A 132 -17.39 3.88 -28.88
N LYS A 133 -16.61 4.67 -29.62
CA LYS A 133 -16.35 4.42 -31.06
C LYS A 133 -15.63 3.10 -31.31
N GLN A 134 -14.68 2.74 -30.45
CA GLN A 134 -13.95 1.46 -30.55
C GLN A 134 -14.85 0.25 -30.26
N ILE A 135 -15.75 0.36 -29.27
CA ILE A 135 -16.71 -0.68 -28.91
C ILE A 135 -17.75 -0.87 -30.02
N GLY A 136 -18.27 0.24 -30.56
CA GLY A 136 -19.34 0.20 -31.54
C GLY A 136 -20.69 -0.20 -30.92
N LYS A 137 -21.57 -0.82 -31.72
CA LYS A 137 -22.91 -1.20 -31.29
C LYS A 137 -22.88 -2.58 -30.60
N ILE A 138 -23.34 -2.63 -29.36
CA ILE A 138 -23.56 -3.88 -28.63
C ILE A 138 -25.05 -4.18 -28.58
N SER A 139 -25.41 -5.43 -28.85
CA SER A 139 -26.77 -5.95 -28.65
C SER A 139 -26.77 -6.91 -27.48
N VAL A 140 -27.62 -6.67 -26.48
CA VAL A 140 -27.88 -7.63 -25.41
C VAL A 140 -28.79 -8.72 -25.96
N SER A 141 -28.32 -9.97 -25.99
CA SER A 141 -29.14 -11.09 -26.43
C SER A 141 -30.36 -11.27 -25.53
N ARG A 142 -31.45 -11.82 -26.08
CA ARG A 142 -32.65 -12.20 -25.32
C ARG A 142 -32.43 -13.45 -24.46
N LYS A 143 -31.43 -14.28 -24.80
CA LYS A 143 -31.04 -15.49 -24.07
C LYS A 143 -29.54 -15.50 -23.78
N LEU A 144 -29.15 -16.16 -22.70
CA LEU A 144 -27.74 -16.27 -22.30
C LEU A 144 -27.02 -17.45 -23.02
N GLU A 145 -26.79 -17.31 -24.32
CA GLU A 145 -26.22 -18.40 -25.14
C GLU A 145 -24.72 -18.62 -24.95
N ARG A 146 -23.95 -17.53 -24.78
CA ARG A 146 -22.49 -17.56 -24.64
C ARG A 146 -22.05 -16.85 -23.35
N PRO A 147 -22.16 -17.53 -22.19
CA PRO A 147 -21.80 -16.93 -20.92
C PRO A 147 -20.29 -16.67 -20.85
N HIS A 148 -19.92 -15.46 -20.45
CA HIS A 148 -18.55 -15.07 -20.17
C HIS A 148 -17.92 -16.04 -19.14
N ARG A 149 -16.61 -16.28 -19.23
CA ARG A 149 -15.89 -17.25 -18.37
C ARG A 149 -16.17 -17.04 -16.89
N ALA A 150 -16.26 -15.78 -16.43
CA ALA A 150 -16.59 -15.47 -15.05
C ALA A 150 -17.99 -16.00 -14.65
N LEU A 151 -18.99 -15.83 -15.52
CA LEU A 151 -20.37 -16.25 -15.26
C LEU A 151 -20.53 -17.77 -15.25
N GLN A 152 -19.69 -18.51 -15.99
CA GLN A 152 -19.77 -19.97 -16.05
C GLN A 152 -19.62 -20.64 -14.68
N ALA A 153 -18.82 -20.08 -13.77
CA ALA A 153 -18.71 -20.62 -12.42
C ALA A 153 -19.99 -20.40 -11.60
N LEU A 154 -20.62 -19.23 -11.75
CA LEU A 154 -21.88 -18.88 -11.08
C LEU A 154 -23.03 -19.74 -11.59
N LEU A 155 -23.19 -19.87 -12.91
CA LEU A 155 -24.23 -20.69 -13.54
C LEU A 155 -24.10 -22.18 -13.17
N ARG A 156 -22.87 -22.71 -13.10
CA ARG A 156 -22.64 -24.10 -12.64
C ARG A 156 -23.03 -24.31 -11.17
N ARG A 157 -22.89 -23.30 -10.31
CA ARG A 157 -23.39 -23.39 -8.93
C ARG A 157 -24.91 -23.42 -8.90
N ASP A 158 -25.56 -22.60 -9.72
CA ASP A 158 -27.02 -22.56 -9.81
C ASP A 158 -27.60 -23.85 -10.42
N GLU A 159 -26.94 -24.43 -11.43
CA GLU A 159 -27.27 -25.77 -11.95
C GLU A 159 -27.22 -26.84 -10.85
N ARG A 160 -26.14 -26.86 -10.04
CA ARG A 160 -26.02 -27.79 -8.91
C ARG A 160 -27.11 -27.58 -7.86
N ARG A 161 -27.60 -26.35 -7.69
CA ARG A 161 -28.77 -26.08 -6.83
C ARG A 161 -30.03 -26.73 -7.40
N ARG A 162 -30.25 -26.60 -8.72
CA ARG A 162 -31.37 -27.25 -9.43
C ARG A 162 -31.31 -28.78 -9.31
N GLU A 163 -30.15 -29.38 -9.55
CA GLU A 163 -29.95 -30.83 -9.39
C GLU A 163 -30.27 -31.31 -7.96
N LYS A 164 -29.80 -30.58 -6.93
CA LYS A 164 -30.07 -30.91 -5.52
C LYS A 164 -31.53 -30.78 -5.12
N ILE A 165 -32.24 -29.79 -5.68
CA ILE A 165 -33.69 -29.66 -5.48
C ILE A 165 -34.40 -30.86 -6.13
N ALA A 166 -34.05 -31.17 -7.38
CA ALA A 166 -34.66 -32.27 -8.11
C ALA A 166 -34.41 -33.64 -7.46
N SER A 167 -33.26 -33.82 -6.82
CA SER A 167 -32.89 -35.08 -6.14
C SER A 167 -33.38 -35.18 -4.69
N SER A 168 -34.02 -34.16 -4.13
CA SER A 168 -34.43 -34.13 -2.72
C SER A 168 -35.95 -34.28 -2.57
N ASN A 169 -36.39 -35.20 -1.71
CA ASN A 169 -37.80 -35.30 -1.32
C ASN A 169 -38.27 -34.13 -0.44
N TYR A 170 -37.33 -33.44 0.23
CA TYR A 170 -37.58 -32.26 1.05
C TYR A 170 -36.50 -31.22 0.77
N PRO A 171 -36.62 -30.44 -0.32
CA PRO A 171 -35.65 -29.41 -0.65
C PRO A 171 -35.59 -28.35 0.45
N ARG A 172 -34.38 -27.96 0.89
CA ARG A 172 -34.22 -26.78 1.76
C ARG A 172 -34.45 -25.51 0.95
N TRP A 173 -35.11 -24.52 1.56
CA TRP A 173 -35.35 -23.21 0.94
C TRP A 173 -34.07 -22.49 0.50
N GLU A 174 -32.95 -22.75 1.19
CA GLU A 174 -31.60 -22.24 0.87
C GLU A 174 -31.04 -22.73 -0.48
N LEU A 175 -31.65 -23.77 -1.07
CA LEU A 175 -31.24 -24.32 -2.35
C LEU A 175 -31.99 -23.71 -3.54
N ALA A 176 -32.95 -22.79 -3.33
CA ALA A 176 -33.73 -22.19 -4.41
C ALA A 176 -32.83 -21.57 -5.50
N PRO A 177 -33.03 -21.89 -6.79
CA PRO A 177 -32.26 -21.29 -7.88
C PRO A 177 -32.59 -19.81 -7.97
N VAL A 178 -31.56 -18.99 -8.14
CA VAL A 178 -31.70 -17.53 -8.05
C VAL A 178 -31.97 -16.89 -9.41
N PHE A 179 -31.49 -17.53 -10.47
CA PHE A 179 -31.45 -16.92 -11.80
C PHE A 179 -32.59 -17.32 -12.74
N ASP A 180 -33.56 -18.10 -12.25
CA ASP A 180 -34.73 -18.54 -13.03
C ASP A 180 -35.80 -17.44 -13.17
N GLN A 181 -35.71 -16.38 -12.36
CA GLN A 181 -36.63 -15.25 -12.46
C GLN A 181 -36.29 -14.34 -13.66
N PRO A 182 -37.28 -13.82 -14.41
CA PRO A 182 -37.04 -12.97 -15.58
C PRO A 182 -36.14 -11.75 -15.29
N ASP A 183 -36.26 -11.16 -14.12
CA ASP A 183 -35.45 -10.02 -13.65
C ASP A 183 -33.98 -10.41 -13.43
N GLN A 184 -33.75 -11.57 -12.83
CA GLN A 184 -32.40 -12.07 -12.58
C GLN A 184 -31.74 -12.56 -13.87
N GLU A 185 -32.51 -13.19 -14.77
CA GLU A 185 -32.04 -13.54 -16.12
C GLU A 185 -31.66 -12.28 -16.91
N ARG A 186 -32.50 -11.24 -16.89
CA ARG A 186 -32.21 -9.94 -17.51
C ARG A 186 -30.91 -9.34 -16.98
N LYS A 187 -30.74 -9.31 -15.66
CA LYS A 187 -29.50 -8.85 -15.02
C LYS A 187 -28.28 -9.63 -15.52
N LEU A 188 -28.33 -10.96 -15.56
CA LEU A 188 -27.25 -11.78 -16.09
C LEU A 188 -26.91 -11.48 -17.56
N ARG A 189 -27.93 -11.22 -18.39
CA ARG A 189 -27.73 -10.85 -19.81
C ARG A 189 -26.99 -9.52 -19.94
N ILE A 190 -27.32 -8.53 -19.11
CA ILE A 190 -26.63 -7.23 -19.07
C ILE A 190 -25.19 -7.39 -18.56
N VAL A 191 -24.98 -8.12 -17.46
CA VAL A 191 -23.64 -8.42 -16.92
C VAL A 191 -22.78 -9.10 -18.00
N ASN A 192 -23.34 -10.10 -18.69
CA ASN A 192 -22.66 -10.83 -19.75
C ASN A 192 -22.26 -9.89 -20.91
N ALA A 193 -23.17 -9.03 -21.35
CA ALA A 193 -22.92 -8.09 -22.44
C ALA A 193 -21.83 -7.08 -22.08
N LEU A 194 -21.82 -6.54 -20.85
CA LEU A 194 -20.77 -5.64 -20.37
C LEU A 194 -19.40 -6.34 -20.33
N MET A 195 -19.32 -7.58 -19.85
CA MET A 195 -18.05 -8.32 -19.82
C MET A 195 -17.52 -8.62 -21.23
N HIS A 196 -18.40 -8.99 -22.16
CA HIS A 196 -18.03 -9.19 -23.56
C HIS A 196 -17.68 -7.90 -24.29
N ALA A 197 -18.17 -6.75 -23.82
CA ALA A 197 -17.73 -5.44 -24.30
C ALA A 197 -16.27 -5.15 -23.90
N LEU A 198 -15.92 -5.46 -22.66
CA LEU A 198 -14.64 -5.12 -22.04
C LEU A 198 -13.51 -6.09 -22.41
N ALA A 199 -13.82 -7.39 -22.57
CA ALA A 199 -12.83 -8.43 -22.78
C ALA A 199 -11.99 -8.26 -24.08
N PRO A 200 -12.55 -7.94 -25.26
CA PRO A 200 -11.78 -7.73 -26.48
C PRO A 200 -10.78 -6.57 -26.39
N MET A 201 -11.06 -5.59 -25.53
CA MET A 201 -10.17 -4.46 -25.27
C MET A 201 -9.03 -4.80 -24.29
N GLY A 202 -8.99 -6.03 -23.78
CA GLY A 202 -7.96 -6.52 -22.88
C GLY A 202 -8.23 -6.26 -21.40
N TYR A 203 -9.44 -5.85 -21.03
CA TYR A 203 -9.84 -5.63 -19.65
C TYR A 203 -10.44 -6.90 -19.04
N SER A 204 -9.91 -7.30 -17.89
CA SER A 204 -10.37 -8.51 -17.20
C SER A 204 -11.51 -8.19 -16.24
N CYS A 205 -12.47 -9.10 -16.14
CA CYS A 205 -13.64 -8.95 -15.28
C CYS A 205 -13.71 -10.09 -14.25
N ALA A 206 -13.90 -9.74 -12.98
CA ALA A 206 -14.11 -10.68 -11.88
C ALA A 206 -15.48 -10.45 -11.25
N LEU A 207 -16.30 -11.51 -11.18
CA LEU A 207 -17.61 -11.47 -10.55
C LEU A 207 -17.52 -11.53 -9.03
N TRP A 208 -18.50 -10.92 -8.38
CA TRP A 208 -18.79 -11.06 -6.96
C TRP A 208 -20.32 -10.99 -6.76
N GLY A 209 -20.78 -11.41 -5.58
CA GLY A 209 -22.22 -11.50 -5.28
C GLY A 209 -22.82 -12.80 -5.82
N GLU A 210 -23.25 -13.67 -4.92
CA GLU A 210 -23.80 -14.99 -5.27
C GLU A 210 -25.23 -14.93 -5.77
N HIS A 211 -26.04 -14.03 -5.19
CA HIS A 211 -27.45 -13.82 -5.56
C HIS A 211 -27.64 -12.53 -6.35
N GLU A 212 -26.76 -11.56 -6.14
CA GLU A 212 -26.77 -10.28 -6.83
C GLU A 212 -25.47 -10.09 -7.61
N PRO A 213 -25.30 -10.74 -8.77
CA PRO A 213 -24.05 -10.72 -9.49
C PRO A 213 -23.71 -9.31 -9.95
N SER A 214 -22.59 -8.82 -9.45
CA SER A 214 -21.92 -7.59 -9.84
C SER A 214 -20.47 -7.95 -10.20
N PHE A 215 -19.73 -7.04 -10.80
CA PHE A 215 -18.36 -7.36 -11.18
C PHE A 215 -17.40 -6.22 -10.93
N ARG A 216 -16.13 -6.56 -10.99
CA ARG A 216 -15.01 -5.65 -10.97
C ARG A 216 -14.29 -5.78 -12.30
N ALA A 217 -14.14 -4.67 -13.01
CA ALA A 217 -13.33 -4.57 -14.21
C ALA A 217 -11.94 -4.03 -13.82
N ARG A 218 -10.87 -4.74 -14.20
CA ARG A 218 -9.51 -4.24 -14.09
C ARG A 218 -9.14 -3.50 -15.38
N VAL A 219 -9.05 -2.18 -15.27
CA VAL A 219 -8.71 -1.24 -16.34
C VAL A 219 -7.29 -0.75 -16.09
N GLY A 220 -6.34 -1.27 -16.87
CA GLY A 220 -4.91 -1.11 -16.57
C GLY A 220 -4.58 -1.76 -15.22
N ASP A 221 -4.10 -0.95 -14.27
CA ASP A 221 -3.74 -1.37 -12.92
C ASP A 221 -4.86 -1.12 -11.90
N HIS A 222 -5.91 -0.37 -12.29
CA HIS A 222 -6.99 0.07 -11.41
C HIS A 222 -8.26 -0.78 -11.54
N ASP A 223 -8.97 -0.92 -10.43
CA ASP A 223 -10.25 -1.64 -10.36
C ASP A 223 -11.44 -0.68 -10.37
N VAL A 224 -12.37 -0.91 -11.29
CA VAL A 224 -13.69 -0.27 -11.30
C VAL A 224 -14.73 -1.32 -10.95
N GLN A 225 -15.46 -1.11 -9.85
CA GLN A 225 -16.58 -1.97 -9.50
C GLN A 225 -17.83 -1.49 -10.23
N VAL A 226 -18.49 -2.42 -10.89
CA VAL A 226 -19.76 -2.23 -11.59
C VAL A 226 -20.82 -2.97 -10.78
N GLN A 227 -21.55 -2.22 -9.97
CA GLN A 227 -22.64 -2.73 -9.15
C GLN A 227 -23.92 -2.68 -9.97
N ILE A 228 -24.58 -3.83 -10.12
CA ILE A 228 -25.82 -3.95 -10.89
C ILE A 228 -26.86 -4.49 -9.93
N GLN A 229 -27.85 -3.69 -9.56
CA GLN A 229 -28.81 -4.07 -8.54
C GLN A 229 -30.16 -3.42 -8.75
N TYR A 230 -31.20 -4.09 -8.28
CA TYR A 230 -32.50 -3.46 -8.09
C TYR A 230 -32.50 -2.78 -6.72
N PRO A 231 -32.81 -1.48 -6.62
CA PRO A 231 -32.96 -0.81 -5.33
C PRO A 231 -34.19 -1.36 -4.59
N SER A 232 -34.04 -2.47 -3.87
CA SER A 232 -35.11 -3.05 -3.06
C SER A 232 -34.66 -3.24 -1.61
N GLU A 233 -35.64 -3.31 -0.70
CA GLU A 233 -35.42 -3.72 0.70
C GLU A 233 -34.64 -5.04 0.77
N PRO A 234 -33.84 -5.25 1.84
CA PRO A 234 -33.00 -6.43 1.99
C PRO A 234 -33.81 -7.71 1.82
N MET A 235 -33.18 -8.71 1.21
CA MET A 235 -33.77 -10.04 1.03
C MET A 235 -34.32 -10.56 2.37
N PRO A 236 -35.56 -11.11 2.40
CA PRO A 236 -36.12 -11.68 3.62
C PRO A 236 -35.18 -12.74 4.20
N THR A 237 -34.89 -12.66 5.50
CA THR A 237 -34.01 -13.58 6.23
C THR A 237 -34.60 -14.99 6.38
N HIS A 238 -35.89 -15.17 6.08
CA HIS A 238 -36.60 -16.44 6.12
C HIS A 238 -37.60 -16.55 4.95
N ARG A 239 -37.69 -17.71 4.30
CA ARG A 239 -38.61 -17.98 3.18
C ARG A 239 -39.40 -19.26 3.39
N ARG A 240 -40.66 -19.30 2.93
CA ARG A 240 -41.39 -20.56 2.84
C ARG A 240 -40.94 -21.31 1.59
N HIS A 241 -41.01 -22.63 1.68
CA HIS A 241 -40.66 -23.52 0.57
C HIS A 241 -41.58 -23.23 -0.63
N GLY A 242 -40.98 -22.87 -1.77
CA GLY A 242 -41.71 -22.58 -3.01
C GLY A 242 -42.06 -21.11 -3.26
N ASP A 243 -41.71 -20.19 -2.35
CA ASP A 243 -41.92 -18.76 -2.59
C ASP A 243 -40.99 -18.27 -3.72
N ALA A 244 -41.59 -17.70 -4.78
CA ALA A 244 -40.83 -16.96 -5.78
C ALA A 244 -40.13 -15.75 -5.12
N LEU A 245 -38.92 -15.43 -5.59
CA LEU A 245 -38.31 -14.14 -5.29
C LEU A 245 -39.31 -13.02 -5.67
N PRO A 246 -39.61 -12.07 -4.79
CA PRO A 246 -40.46 -10.94 -5.17
C PRO A 246 -39.80 -10.24 -6.36
N SER A 247 -40.57 -10.05 -7.44
CA SER A 247 -40.11 -9.24 -8.56
C SER A 247 -39.80 -7.83 -8.02
N PRO A 248 -38.63 -7.26 -8.35
CA PRO A 248 -38.25 -5.97 -7.83
C PRO A 248 -39.23 -4.90 -8.32
N LYS A 249 -39.74 -4.09 -7.38
CA LYS A 249 -40.64 -2.97 -7.71
C LYS A 249 -39.90 -1.74 -8.23
N ALA A 250 -38.61 -1.64 -7.94
CA ALA A 250 -37.75 -0.55 -8.35
C ALA A 250 -37.07 -0.86 -9.70
N PRO A 251 -36.75 0.17 -10.49
CA PRO A 251 -35.99 0.01 -11.74
C PRO A 251 -34.59 -0.56 -11.49
N LEU A 252 -34.04 -1.31 -12.45
CA LEU A 252 -32.66 -1.80 -12.34
C LEU A 252 -31.69 -0.62 -12.41
N ARG A 253 -30.64 -0.65 -11.58
CA ARG A 253 -29.61 0.39 -11.50
C ARG A 253 -28.22 -0.20 -11.71
N ILE A 254 -27.38 0.53 -12.43
CA ILE A 254 -25.95 0.25 -12.61
C ILE A 254 -25.16 1.42 -12.02
N GLY A 255 -24.24 1.14 -11.10
CA GLY A 255 -23.38 2.13 -10.47
C GLY A 255 -21.90 1.78 -10.60
N LEU A 256 -21.05 2.79 -10.80
CA LEU A 256 -19.59 2.65 -10.78
C LEU A 256 -19.01 3.09 -9.43
N PHE A 257 -18.04 2.33 -8.95
CA PHE A 257 -17.28 2.60 -7.73
C PHE A 257 -15.77 2.35 -7.94
N PRO A 258 -14.87 3.02 -7.18
CA PRO A 258 -15.13 3.99 -6.11
C PRO A 258 -15.59 5.37 -6.65
N ALA A 259 -15.67 6.39 -5.78
CA ALA A 259 -16.10 7.73 -6.18
C ALA A 259 -15.27 8.25 -7.37
N LEU A 260 -15.99 8.77 -8.37
CA LEU A 260 -15.43 9.37 -9.59
C LEU A 260 -15.53 10.90 -9.48
N PRO A 261 -14.76 11.65 -10.28
CA PRO A 261 -14.84 13.11 -10.31
C PRO A 261 -16.27 13.61 -10.48
N GLU A 262 -16.54 14.79 -9.94
CA GLU A 262 -17.85 15.44 -10.08
C GLU A 262 -18.22 15.61 -11.56
N GLY A 263 -19.50 15.40 -11.89
CA GLY A 263 -20.00 15.43 -13.26
C GLY A 263 -19.71 14.17 -14.10
N PHE A 264 -18.89 13.23 -13.63
CA PHE A 264 -18.62 12.00 -14.38
C PHE A 264 -19.83 11.03 -14.36
N PRO A 265 -20.24 10.46 -15.51
CA PRO A 265 -21.35 9.52 -15.57
C PRO A 265 -21.01 8.23 -14.82
N ARG A 266 -21.67 8.03 -13.68
CA ARG A 266 -21.37 6.93 -12.74
C ARG A 266 -22.58 6.10 -12.32
N MET A 267 -23.77 6.50 -12.73
CA MET A 267 -25.00 5.83 -12.34
C MET A 267 -26.01 5.89 -13.49
N TRP A 268 -26.58 4.74 -13.83
CA TRP A 268 -27.65 4.60 -14.81
C TRP A 268 -28.78 3.80 -14.19
N GLU A 269 -30.01 4.14 -14.56
CA GLU A 269 -31.22 3.48 -14.09
C GLU A 269 -32.17 3.30 -15.27
N ASP A 270 -32.99 2.25 -15.22
CA ASP A 270 -34.04 2.09 -16.23
C ASP A 270 -35.03 3.25 -16.21
N GLY A 271 -35.10 3.97 -17.33
CA GLY A 271 -36.12 4.98 -17.59
C GLY A 271 -36.84 4.71 -18.92
N GLU A 272 -37.00 5.77 -19.72
CA GLU A 272 -37.46 5.68 -21.11
C GLU A 272 -36.50 4.85 -21.96
N VAL A 273 -35.20 5.11 -21.80
CA VAL A 273 -34.14 4.28 -22.39
C VAL A 273 -33.81 3.15 -21.43
N LYS A 274 -33.87 1.91 -21.92
CA LYS A 274 -33.51 0.72 -21.14
C LYS A 274 -32.00 0.53 -21.08
N LEU A 275 -31.51 -0.01 -19.97
CA LEU A 275 -30.09 -0.24 -19.74
C LEU A 275 -29.42 -1.12 -20.81
N GLU A 276 -30.17 -2.01 -21.46
CA GLU A 276 -29.67 -2.82 -22.58
C GLU A 276 -29.17 -1.98 -23.75
N ALA A 277 -29.79 -0.83 -24.01
CA ALA A 277 -29.37 0.09 -25.07
C ALA A 277 -28.12 0.89 -24.68
N LEU A 278 -27.85 1.03 -23.38
CA LEU A 278 -26.74 1.81 -22.84
C LEU A 278 -25.48 0.98 -22.58
N VAL A 279 -25.48 -0.34 -22.83
CA VAL A 279 -24.35 -1.22 -22.52
C VAL A 279 -23.02 -0.74 -23.10
N ALA A 280 -23.01 -0.26 -24.35
CA ALA A 280 -21.80 0.26 -24.98
C ALA A 280 -21.31 1.56 -24.30
N GLU A 281 -22.23 2.46 -23.94
CA GLU A 281 -21.91 3.69 -23.22
C GLU A 281 -21.38 3.40 -21.81
N ILE A 282 -22.03 2.49 -21.09
CA ILE A 282 -21.63 2.08 -19.74
C ILE A 282 -20.26 1.40 -19.80
N ALA A 283 -20.00 0.51 -20.77
CA ALA A 283 -18.69 -0.10 -20.95
C ALA A 283 -17.60 0.95 -21.24
N ALA A 284 -17.89 1.96 -22.05
CA ALA A 284 -16.97 3.07 -22.28
C ALA A 284 -16.74 3.92 -21.02
N ALA A 285 -17.79 4.16 -20.23
CA ALA A 285 -17.70 4.85 -18.95
C ALA A 285 -16.87 4.06 -17.93
N VAL A 286 -16.94 2.72 -17.91
CA VAL A 286 -16.08 1.88 -17.06
C VAL A 286 -14.61 2.08 -17.38
N VAL A 287 -14.23 2.17 -18.66
CA VAL A 287 -12.84 2.39 -19.07
C VAL A 287 -12.35 3.79 -18.68
N ALA A 288 -13.16 4.82 -18.93
CA ALA A 288 -12.83 6.17 -18.52
C ALA A 288 -12.82 6.33 -16.98
N ALA A 289 -13.65 5.59 -16.26
CA ALA A 289 -13.62 5.52 -14.79
C ALA A 289 -12.33 4.88 -14.27
N GLY A 290 -11.77 3.90 -14.97
CA GLY A 290 -10.48 3.31 -14.62
C GLY A 290 -9.33 4.31 -14.76
N GLU A 291 -9.37 5.13 -15.81
CA GLU A 291 -8.43 6.25 -15.97
C GLU A 291 -8.63 7.32 -14.89
N ALA A 292 -9.87 7.71 -14.60
CA ALA A 292 -10.16 8.65 -13.53
C ALA A 292 -9.65 8.14 -12.17
N ARG A 293 -9.78 6.85 -11.91
CA ARG A 293 -9.26 6.21 -10.69
C ARG A 293 -7.74 6.28 -10.61
N HIS A 294 -7.04 6.05 -11.73
CA HIS A 294 -5.60 6.21 -11.82
C HIS A 294 -5.17 7.64 -11.45
N ARG A 295 -5.80 8.66 -12.05
CA ARG A 295 -5.52 10.07 -11.74
C ARG A 295 -5.73 10.40 -10.26
N LEU A 296 -6.86 9.97 -9.69
CA LEU A 296 -7.15 10.15 -8.27
C LEU A 296 -6.13 9.44 -7.37
N SER A 297 -5.67 8.25 -7.78
CA SER A 297 -4.69 7.47 -7.00
C SER A 297 -3.32 8.15 -6.89
N ILE A 298 -2.97 9.00 -7.86
CA ILE A 298 -1.76 9.82 -7.80
C ILE A 298 -1.91 10.87 -6.70
N ALA A 299 -3.02 11.62 -6.71
CA ALA A 299 -3.31 12.63 -5.70
C ALA A 299 -3.37 12.04 -4.28
N GLU A 300 -4.13 10.95 -4.10
CA GLU A 300 -4.25 10.25 -2.81
C GLU A 300 -2.89 9.79 -2.27
N ARG A 301 -2.00 9.34 -3.15
CA ARG A 301 -0.69 8.81 -2.79
C ARG A 301 0.29 9.91 -2.41
N ILE A 302 0.29 11.03 -3.13
CA ILE A 302 1.09 12.21 -2.79
C ILE A 302 0.61 12.77 -1.45
N GLU A 303 -0.70 12.88 -1.25
CA GLU A 303 -1.25 13.36 0.01
C GLU A 303 -0.92 12.41 1.17
N HIS A 304 -1.07 11.09 0.96
CA HIS A 304 -0.72 10.09 1.97
C HIS A 304 0.77 10.17 2.35
N GLU A 305 1.66 10.31 1.36
CA GLU A 305 3.09 10.46 1.58
C GLU A 305 3.42 11.74 2.36
N ALA A 306 2.79 12.87 2.02
CA ALA A 306 2.91 14.13 2.76
C ALA A 306 2.43 13.99 4.23
N ARG A 307 1.28 13.35 4.46
CA ARG A 307 0.77 13.07 5.81
C ARG A 307 1.72 12.19 6.62
N MET A 308 2.27 11.15 6.00
CA MET A 308 3.24 10.25 6.66
C MET A 308 4.57 10.96 6.95
N ASN A 309 5.02 11.87 6.08
CA ASN A 309 6.21 12.69 6.32
C ASN A 309 6.00 13.65 7.48
N ALA A 310 4.86 14.35 7.52
CA ALA A 310 4.49 15.26 8.61
C ALA A 310 4.41 14.51 9.95
N TRP A 311 3.75 13.34 9.97
CA TRP A 311 3.66 12.49 11.17
C TRP A 311 5.03 12.03 11.66
N ARG A 312 5.95 11.64 10.75
CA ARG A 312 7.32 11.24 11.11
C ARG A 312 8.11 12.41 11.72
N GLU A 313 7.96 13.60 11.15
CA GLU A 313 8.65 14.79 11.65
C GLU A 313 8.12 15.24 13.00
N GLU A 314 6.80 15.23 13.20
CA GLU A 314 6.17 15.51 14.49
C GLU A 314 6.67 14.54 15.57
N ARG A 315 6.69 13.23 15.28
CA ARG A 315 7.21 12.21 16.19
C ARG A 315 8.68 12.42 16.53
N ARG A 316 9.50 12.80 15.53
CA ARG A 316 10.91 13.14 15.75
C ARG A 316 11.03 14.34 16.69
N GLN A 317 10.21 15.35 16.49
CA GLN A 317 10.21 16.56 17.31
C GLN A 317 9.71 16.30 18.74
N GLU A 318 8.69 15.46 18.93
CA GLU A 318 8.26 14.99 20.25
C GLU A 318 9.39 14.28 21.00
N VAL A 319 10.12 13.38 20.33
CA VAL A 319 11.25 12.67 20.95
C VAL A 319 12.37 13.65 21.32
N LEU A 320 12.70 14.61 20.45
CA LEU A 320 13.71 15.63 20.72
C LEU A 320 13.29 16.55 21.87
N THR A 321 12.05 17.01 21.91
CA THR A 321 11.53 17.89 22.98
C THR A 321 11.50 17.17 24.32
N LYS A 322 11.05 15.92 24.36
CA LYS A 322 11.08 15.09 25.58
C LYS A 322 12.51 14.90 26.09
N ARG A 323 13.45 14.53 25.20
CA ARG A 323 14.87 14.37 25.56
C ARG A 323 15.47 15.67 26.07
N ASN A 324 15.16 16.80 25.44
CA ASN A 324 15.64 18.11 25.88
C ASN A 324 15.09 18.46 27.27
N LYS A 325 13.80 18.17 27.54
CA LYS A 325 13.19 18.36 28.85
C LYS A 325 13.89 17.52 29.93
N GLU A 326 14.10 16.23 29.69
CA GLU A 326 14.80 15.33 30.63
C GLU A 326 16.23 15.81 30.91
N ARG A 327 16.93 16.24 29.85
CA ARG A 327 18.28 16.83 29.95
C ARG A 327 18.29 18.11 30.78
N LEU A 328 17.30 18.97 30.59
CA LEU A 328 17.15 20.21 31.35
C LEU A 328 16.88 19.91 32.83
N GLU A 329 16.01 18.95 33.14
CA GLU A 329 15.75 18.53 34.53
C GLU A 329 17.00 17.97 35.21
N ALA A 330 17.78 17.14 34.51
CA ALA A 330 19.06 16.62 35.01
C ALA A 330 20.10 17.73 35.25
N LEU A 331 20.16 18.75 34.39
CA LEU A 331 21.02 19.91 34.57
C LEU A 331 20.62 20.70 35.83
N HIS A 332 19.33 20.94 36.05
CA HIS A 332 18.85 21.61 37.27
C HIS A 332 19.18 20.81 38.53
N ARG A 333 19.01 19.48 38.51
CA ARG A 333 19.42 18.61 39.64
C ARG A 333 20.91 18.74 39.94
N SER A 334 21.74 18.74 38.90
CA SER A 334 23.19 18.88 39.07
C SER A 334 23.56 20.25 39.65
N ALA A 335 22.92 21.33 39.20
CA ALA A 335 23.14 22.66 39.76
C ALA A 335 22.73 22.75 41.25
N GLU A 336 21.63 22.10 41.63
CA GLU A 336 21.18 22.00 43.02
C GLU A 336 22.19 21.23 43.89
N MET A 337 22.64 20.08 43.41
CA MET A 337 23.65 19.25 44.07
C MET A 337 24.98 19.99 44.26
N LEU A 338 25.44 20.72 43.24
CA LEU A 338 26.65 21.53 43.33
C LEU A 338 26.51 22.60 44.43
N ARG A 339 25.38 23.30 44.48
CA ARG A 339 25.13 24.32 45.51
C ARG A 339 25.20 23.72 46.92
N GLN A 340 24.59 22.56 47.13
CA GLN A 340 24.62 21.87 48.42
C GLN A 340 26.04 21.44 48.81
N ALA A 341 26.84 20.94 47.86
CA ALA A 341 28.24 20.59 48.09
C ALA A 341 29.10 21.83 48.45
N GLU A 342 28.90 22.96 47.77
CA GLU A 342 29.57 24.22 48.05
C GLU A 342 29.19 24.77 49.44
N ASP A 343 27.90 24.70 49.81
CA ASP A 343 27.41 25.12 51.13
C ASP A 343 28.07 24.29 52.25
N LEU A 344 28.20 22.97 52.07
CA LEU A 344 28.92 22.10 53.01
C LEU A 344 30.41 22.45 53.11
N ARG A 345 31.09 22.65 51.98
CA ARG A 345 32.50 23.06 51.95
C ARG A 345 32.71 24.41 52.66
N ALA A 346 31.80 25.37 52.45
CA ALA A 346 31.82 26.66 53.12
C ALA A 346 31.61 26.53 54.64
N LEU A 347 30.68 25.67 55.08
CA LEU A 347 30.47 25.37 56.49
C LEU A 347 31.72 24.75 57.13
N ILE A 348 32.32 23.74 56.48
CA ILE A 348 33.56 23.10 56.94
C ILE A 348 34.64 24.15 57.13
N ALA A 349 34.88 25.01 56.13
CA ALA A 349 35.87 26.08 56.20
C ALA A 349 35.59 27.07 57.36
N SER A 350 34.32 27.46 57.55
CA SER A 350 33.91 28.35 58.64
C SER A 350 34.15 27.75 60.03
N VAL A 351 33.83 26.45 60.21
CA VAL A 351 34.07 25.72 61.47
C VAL A 351 35.56 25.58 61.74
N SER A 352 36.37 25.26 60.72
CA SER A 352 37.82 25.18 60.85
C SER A 352 38.42 26.50 61.33
N VAL A 353 38.04 27.62 60.72
CA VAL A 353 38.49 28.96 61.13
C VAL A 353 38.05 29.30 62.56
N ALA A 354 36.86 28.88 62.99
CA ALA A 354 36.37 29.12 64.34
C ALA A 354 37.14 28.33 65.41
N ILE A 355 37.57 27.10 65.09
CA ILE A 355 38.39 26.26 65.98
C ILE A 355 39.82 26.79 66.04
N GLU A 356 40.42 27.18 64.91
CA GLU A 356 41.76 27.79 64.87
C GLU A 356 41.85 29.09 65.69
N LYS A 357 40.79 29.90 65.68
CA LYS A 357 40.68 31.13 66.48
C LYS A 357 40.32 30.88 67.95
N GLY A 358 40.12 29.64 68.36
CA GLY A 358 39.77 29.27 69.74
C GLY A 358 38.36 29.65 70.17
N HIS A 359 37.46 29.99 69.22
CA HIS A 359 36.05 30.29 69.54
C HIS A 359 35.26 29.03 69.94
N ARG A 360 35.75 27.85 69.55
CA ARG A 360 35.24 26.53 69.97
C ARG A 360 36.42 25.58 70.24
N SER A 361 36.24 24.64 71.17
CA SER A 361 37.25 23.64 71.51
C SER A 361 36.73 22.25 71.17
N LEU A 362 37.49 21.51 70.36
CA LEU A 362 37.28 20.12 70.01
C LEU A 362 38.62 19.40 70.12
N ASP A 363 38.59 18.12 70.48
CA ASP A 363 39.79 17.29 70.45
C ASP A 363 40.33 17.21 69.01
N PRO A 364 41.66 17.33 68.79
CA PRO A 364 42.24 17.33 67.45
C PRO A 364 41.93 16.09 66.61
N VAL A 365 41.81 14.91 67.25
CA VAL A 365 41.48 13.66 66.54
C VAL A 365 40.03 13.69 66.09
N ALA A 366 39.11 14.04 67.01
CA ALA A 366 37.68 14.16 66.70
C ALA A 366 37.40 15.23 65.62
N PHE A 367 38.14 16.33 65.61
CA PHE A 367 38.03 17.36 64.58
C PHE A 367 38.52 16.89 63.21
N ALA A 368 39.62 16.13 63.16
CA ALA A 368 40.12 15.55 61.92
C ALA A 368 39.14 14.51 61.34
N GLU A 369 38.57 13.65 62.17
CA GLU A 369 37.55 12.67 61.77
C GLU A 369 36.28 13.35 61.23
N TRP A 370 35.80 14.40 61.91
CA TRP A 370 34.65 15.17 61.45
C TRP A 370 34.92 15.85 60.11
N THR A 371 36.09 16.49 59.95
CA THR A 371 36.46 17.17 58.70
C THR A 371 36.53 16.18 57.53
N GLN A 372 37.12 15.00 57.76
CA GLN A 372 37.21 13.96 56.75
C GLN A 372 35.81 13.46 56.34
N TRP A 373 34.96 13.15 57.32
CA TRP A 373 33.58 12.73 57.05
C TRP A 373 32.77 13.80 56.30
N ALA A 374 32.83 15.06 56.76
CA ALA A 374 32.07 16.15 56.15
C ALA A 374 32.56 16.47 54.73
N THR A 375 33.87 16.37 54.47
CA THR A 375 34.44 16.54 53.12
C THR A 375 33.98 15.41 52.20
N ALA A 376 34.00 14.16 52.67
CA ALA A 376 33.49 13.02 51.91
C ALA A 376 31.97 13.13 51.63
N GLU A 377 31.21 13.75 52.53
CA GLU A 377 29.79 14.08 52.32
C GLU A 377 29.61 15.11 51.19
N ALA A 378 30.40 16.18 51.22
CA ALA A 378 30.38 17.21 50.17
C ALA A 378 30.79 16.66 48.80
N ASP A 379 31.81 15.81 48.74
CA ASP A 379 32.26 15.18 47.49
C ASP A 379 31.22 14.21 46.92
N ARG A 380 30.41 13.57 47.76
CA ARG A 380 29.29 12.74 47.29
C ARG A 380 28.16 13.56 46.68
N LEU A 381 27.97 14.79 47.14
CA LEU A 381 26.98 15.72 46.59
C LEU A 381 27.51 16.51 45.40
N ASP A 382 28.82 16.58 45.20
CA ASP A 382 29.40 17.23 44.03
C ASP A 382 28.99 16.47 42.76
N PRO A 383 28.23 17.10 41.83
CA PRO A 383 27.70 16.40 40.67
C PRO A 383 28.79 15.95 39.70
N VAL A 384 30.00 16.54 39.75
CA VAL A 384 31.14 16.14 38.92
C VAL A 384 31.81 14.90 39.50
N LEU A 385 32.01 14.85 40.82
CA LEU A 385 32.65 13.72 41.50
C LEU A 385 31.71 12.51 41.62
N SER A 386 30.42 12.76 41.82
CA SER A 386 29.39 11.71 41.88
C SER A 386 29.01 11.13 40.51
N GLY A 387 29.43 11.77 39.41
CA GLY A 387 29.07 11.38 38.04
C GLY A 387 27.67 11.79 37.61
N GLN A 388 26.92 12.52 38.45
CA GLN A 388 25.57 13.00 38.11
C GLN A 388 25.55 13.88 36.84
N VAL A 389 26.62 14.64 36.57
CA VAL A 389 26.73 15.48 35.37
C VAL A 389 26.62 14.69 34.06
N ASP A 390 26.93 13.38 34.08
CA ASP A 390 26.88 12.52 32.91
C ASP A 390 25.44 12.35 32.39
N GLU A 391 24.43 12.45 33.27
CA GLU A 391 23.01 12.37 32.90
C GLU A 391 22.59 13.45 31.88
N HIS A 392 23.25 14.62 31.89
CA HIS A 392 22.95 15.71 30.95
C HIS A 392 24.08 15.99 29.96
N LEU A 393 25.29 15.45 30.16
CA LEU A 393 26.38 15.52 29.18
C LEU A 393 26.26 14.43 28.11
N PHE A 394 25.87 13.22 28.51
CA PHE A 394 25.80 12.05 27.64
C PHE A 394 24.39 11.49 27.46
N ALA A 395 23.35 12.29 27.74
CA ALA A 395 21.95 11.99 27.46
C ALA A 395 21.76 11.53 26.00
N GLY A 396 21.81 10.21 25.78
CA GLY A 396 21.71 9.57 24.45
C GLY A 396 22.84 8.64 24.03
N ALA A 397 23.96 8.54 24.76
CA ALA A 397 25.09 7.66 24.41
C ALA A 397 25.02 6.26 25.05
N HIS A 398 24.25 6.08 26.13
CA HIS A 398 24.01 4.77 26.75
C HIS A 398 22.75 4.09 26.19
N ALA A 399 22.77 3.78 24.89
CA ALA A 399 22.11 2.56 24.42
C ALA A 399 23.19 1.47 24.43
N THR A 400 23.24 0.70 25.51
CA THR A 400 24.14 -0.45 25.64
C THR A 400 23.95 -1.42 24.46
N PRO A 401 25.03 -1.83 23.77
CA PRO A 401 25.01 -3.08 23.01
C PRO A 401 24.89 -4.22 24.03
N VAL A 402 23.78 -4.97 23.97
CA VAL A 402 23.60 -6.19 24.77
C VAL A 402 24.72 -7.17 24.45
N ASP A 403 25.27 -7.73 25.51
CA ASP A 403 26.43 -8.61 25.62
C ASP A 403 26.55 -9.68 24.53
N GLY A 404 27.69 -9.67 23.85
CA GLY A 404 28.25 -10.83 23.16
C GLY A 404 29.55 -11.23 23.85
N LYS A 405 29.46 -12.15 24.83
CA LYS A 405 30.58 -13.00 25.29
C LYS A 405 30.01 -14.16 26.12
N ALA A 406 29.74 -15.28 25.46
CA ALA A 406 29.68 -16.57 26.13
C ALA A 406 31.12 -17.00 26.44
N GLU A 407 31.47 -16.93 27.73
CA GLU A 407 32.69 -17.52 28.25
C GLU A 407 32.61 -19.05 28.17
N ILE A 408 33.70 -19.61 27.67
CA ILE A 408 34.05 -21.02 27.75
C ILE A 408 34.46 -21.29 29.20
N GLY A 409 33.82 -22.25 29.86
CA GLY A 409 34.20 -22.74 31.17
C GLY A 409 33.84 -24.22 31.32
N ALA A 410 34.82 -25.09 31.13
CA ALA A 410 34.79 -26.49 31.51
C ALA A 410 35.09 -26.63 33.02
N ALA A 411 34.38 -27.50 33.74
CA ALA A 411 34.91 -28.36 34.81
C ALA A 411 33.82 -29.27 35.41
N ASP A 412 34.09 -30.58 35.35
CA ASP A 412 33.81 -31.65 36.32
C ASP A 412 32.56 -31.63 37.22
N SER A 413 31.65 -32.56 36.96
CA SER A 413 31.37 -33.75 37.81
C SER A 413 30.46 -34.74 37.09
#